data_AF-X0TD62-F1
#
_entry.id   AF-X0TD62-F1
#
_cell.length_a   1.000
_cell.length_b   1.000
_cell.length_c   1.000
_cell.angle_alpha   90.00
_cell.angle_beta   90.00
_cell.angle_gamma   90.00
#
_symmetry.space_group_name_H-M   'P 1'
#
loop_
_entity.id
_entity.type
_entity.pdbx_description
1 polymer ?
#
loop_
_entity_poly.entity_id
_entity_poly.type
_entity_poly.pdbx_seq_one_letter_code
_entity_poly.pdbx_strand_id
1 'polypeptide(L)'
;SSAYVLVMITRQLRLIVQTKELSSRLSPSQIQAKLGLKSYALDKTLDQAKSYNFERIKQAYGRLLEADVDIKTGRYNDRIALDLLIAELCYSKGTHSNNVVERY
;
A
#
# COMPACT_ATOMS: atom_id res chain seq x y z
N SER A 1 -10.28 6.30 -15.71
CA SER A 1 -10.87 7.11 -14.62
C SER A 1 -9.99 7.00 -13.38
N SER A 2 -10.00 8.00 -12.53
CA SER A 2 -9.50 7.99 -11.14
C SER A 2 -9.90 6.74 -10.33
N ALA A 3 -11.16 6.29 -10.43
CA ALA A 3 -11.68 5.10 -9.77
C ALA A 3 -10.93 3.82 -10.20
N TYR A 4 -10.55 3.72 -11.48
CA TYR A 4 -9.72 2.60 -11.95
C TYR A 4 -8.33 2.62 -11.29
N VAL A 5 -7.74 3.80 -11.08
CA VAL A 5 -6.44 3.92 -10.41
C VAL A 5 -6.54 3.46 -8.95
N LEU A 6 -7.60 3.83 -8.22
CA LEU A 6 -7.87 3.35 -6.86
C LEU A 6 -7.96 1.83 -6.78
N VAL A 7 -8.67 1.20 -7.73
CA VAL A 7 -8.76 -0.26 -7.83
C VAL A 7 -7.36 -0.87 -8.06
N MET A 8 -6.57 -0.27 -8.94
CA MET A 8 -5.22 -0.75 -9.24
C MET A 8 -4.26 -0.62 -8.04
N ILE A 9 -4.32 0.48 -7.29
CA ILE A 9 -3.51 0.66 -6.07
C ILE A 9 -3.93 -0.36 -5.00
N THR A 10 -5.24 -0.54 -4.79
CA THR A 10 -5.78 -1.52 -3.84
C THR A 10 -5.32 -2.93 -4.19
N ARG A 11 -5.37 -3.30 -5.48
CA ARG A 11 -4.87 -4.59 -5.97
C ARG A 11 -3.39 -4.75 -5.68
N GLN A 12 -2.56 -3.73 -5.88
CA GLN A 12 -1.13 -3.82 -5.62
C GLN A 12 -0.83 -4.04 -4.14
N LEU A 13 -1.49 -3.32 -3.23
CA LEU A 13 -1.33 -3.56 -1.79
C LEU A 13 -1.74 -4.98 -1.39
N ARG A 14 -2.80 -5.51 -2.00
CA ARG A 14 -3.23 -6.90 -1.77
C ARG A 14 -2.16 -7.90 -2.19
N LEU A 15 -1.56 -7.70 -3.36
CA LEU A 15 -0.47 -8.54 -3.83
C LEU A 15 0.76 -8.47 -2.93
N ILE A 16 1.08 -7.28 -2.40
CA ILE A 16 2.19 -7.10 -1.44
C ILE A 16 1.92 -7.90 -0.17
N VAL A 17 0.72 -7.80 0.41
CA VAL A 17 0.35 -8.57 1.63
C VAL A 17 0.43 -10.07 1.39
N GLN A 18 -0.22 -10.55 0.32
CA GLN A 18 -0.22 -11.98 0.00
C GLN A 18 1.19 -12.50 -0.24
N THR A 19 2.00 -11.75 -1.00
CA THR A 19 3.40 -12.11 -1.23
C THR A 19 4.18 -12.14 0.08
N LYS A 20 4.03 -11.13 0.94
CA LYS A 20 4.72 -11.06 2.24
C LYS A 20 4.38 -12.26 3.13
N GLU A 21 3.12 -12.65 3.19
CA GLU A 21 2.67 -13.82 3.95
C GLU A 21 3.24 -15.12 3.36
N LEU A 22 3.12 -15.30 2.04
CA LEU A 22 3.54 -16.52 1.35
C LEU A 22 5.06 -16.69 1.31
N SER A 23 5.84 -15.61 1.26
CA SER A 23 7.31 -15.64 1.27
C SER A 23 7.91 -16.27 2.53
N SER A 24 7.14 -16.42 3.60
CA SER A 24 7.58 -17.14 4.80
C SER A 24 7.57 -18.67 4.64
N ARG A 25 6.90 -19.20 3.61
CA ARG A 25 6.61 -20.64 3.46
C ARG A 25 6.85 -21.20 2.06
N LEU A 26 6.88 -20.35 1.04
CA LEU A 26 6.91 -20.76 -0.37
C LEU A 26 8.07 -20.12 -1.13
N SER A 27 8.56 -20.81 -2.14
CA SER A 27 9.55 -20.27 -3.09
C SER A 27 8.91 -19.22 -4.02
N PRO A 28 9.71 -18.34 -4.65
CA PRO A 28 9.21 -17.39 -5.65
C PRO A 28 8.40 -18.03 -6.77
N SER A 29 8.79 -19.19 -7.29
CA SER A 29 8.06 -19.90 -8.36
C SER A 29 6.69 -20.42 -7.89
N GLN A 30 6.60 -20.91 -6.65
CA GLN A 30 5.32 -21.32 -6.06
C GLN A 30 4.39 -20.13 -5.84
N ILE A 31 4.94 -18.98 -5.38
CA ILE A 31 4.19 -17.73 -5.24
C ILE A 31 3.70 -17.25 -6.60
N GLN A 32 4.55 -17.31 -7.63
CA GLN A 32 4.20 -16.95 -8.99
C GLN A 32 2.99 -17.72 -9.51
N ALA A 33 3.03 -19.04 -9.39
CA ALA A 33 1.94 -19.92 -9.80
C ALA A 33 0.66 -19.65 -9.00
N LYS A 34 0.79 -19.44 -7.68
CA LYS A 34 -0.36 -19.19 -6.79
C LYS A 34 -1.03 -17.84 -7.03
N LEU A 35 -0.26 -16.80 -7.34
CA LEU A 35 -0.77 -15.45 -7.55
C LEU A 35 -1.05 -15.13 -9.03
N GLY A 36 -0.72 -16.03 -9.96
CA GLY A 36 -0.90 -15.83 -11.39
C GLY A 36 -0.09 -14.65 -11.95
N LEU A 37 1.06 -14.34 -11.34
CA LEU A 37 1.88 -13.19 -11.74
C LEU A 37 2.87 -13.57 -12.84
N LYS A 38 3.14 -12.64 -13.76
CA LYS A 38 4.28 -12.73 -14.66
C LYS A 38 5.57 -12.38 -13.91
N SER A 39 6.72 -12.88 -14.37
CA SER A 39 8.00 -12.75 -13.65
C SER A 39 8.33 -11.31 -13.27
N TYR A 40 8.21 -10.35 -14.18
CA TYR A 40 8.45 -8.93 -13.88
C TYR A 40 7.56 -8.39 -12.74
N ALA A 41 6.27 -8.72 -12.75
CA ALA A 41 5.34 -8.26 -11.71
C ALA A 41 5.59 -8.96 -10.37
N LEU A 42 6.00 -10.23 -10.40
CA LEU A 42 6.40 -10.98 -9.22
C LEU A 42 7.62 -10.35 -8.56
N ASP A 43 8.69 -10.09 -9.32
CA ASP A 43 9.94 -9.54 -8.80
C ASP A 43 9.70 -8.21 -8.08
N LYS A 44 8.95 -7.31 -8.72
CA LYS A 44 8.55 -6.03 -8.10
C LYS A 44 7.72 -6.21 -6.84
N THR A 45 6.81 -7.17 -6.83
CA THR A 45 5.95 -7.41 -5.66
C THR A 45 6.75 -8.02 -4.50
N LEU A 46 7.72 -8.90 -4.78
CA LEU A 46 8.64 -9.45 -3.78
C LEU A 46 9.50 -8.34 -3.15
N ASP A 47 10.03 -7.42 -3.95
CA ASP A 47 10.82 -6.28 -3.44
C ASP A 47 9.99 -5.35 -2.56
N GLN A 48 8.74 -5.08 -2.96
CA GLN A 48 7.81 -4.29 -2.16
C GLN A 48 7.41 -5.01 -0.87
N ALA A 49 7.17 -6.33 -0.92
CA ALA A 49 6.83 -7.14 0.25
C ALA A 49 7.96 -7.17 1.29
N LYS A 50 9.23 -7.07 0.87
CA LYS A 50 10.38 -6.92 1.77
C LYS A 50 10.41 -5.53 2.42
N SER A 51 10.17 -4.48 1.64
CA SER A 51 10.33 -3.08 2.07
C SER A 51 9.18 -2.54 2.93
N TYR A 52 7.96 -3.04 2.75
CA TYR A 52 6.79 -2.57 3.50
C TYR A 52 6.56 -3.41 4.77
N ASN A 53 6.44 -2.74 5.92
CA ASN A 53 5.97 -3.38 7.15
C ASN A 53 4.43 -3.43 7.19
N PHE A 54 3.87 -4.31 8.03
CA PHE A 54 2.41 -4.52 8.11
C PHE A 54 1.66 -3.26 8.56
N GLU A 55 2.23 -2.47 9.47
CA GLU A 55 1.60 -1.22 9.94
C GLU A 55 1.43 -0.20 8.81
N ARG A 56 2.46 -0.01 7.97
CA ARG A 56 2.38 0.88 6.81
C ARG A 56 1.35 0.41 5.80
N ILE A 57 1.23 -0.91 5.60
CA ILE A 57 0.21 -1.47 4.71
C ILE A 57 -1.20 -1.21 5.27
N LYS A 58 -1.40 -1.41 6.58
CA LYS A 58 -2.68 -1.14 7.25
C LYS A 58 -3.08 0.33 7.13
N GLN A 59 -2.13 1.24 7.34
CA GLN A 59 -2.34 2.68 7.14
C GLN A 59 -2.73 2.99 5.68
N ALA A 60 -2.01 2.42 4.70
CA ALA A 60 -2.32 2.61 3.29
C ALA A 60 -3.74 2.14 2.91
N TYR A 61 -4.19 1.00 3.46
CA TYR A 61 -5.57 0.54 3.29
C TYR A 61 -6.59 1.50 3.90
N GLY A 62 -6.30 2.07 5.07
CA GLY A 62 -7.14 3.09 5.69
C GLY A 62 -7.33 4.31 4.79
N ARG A 63 -6.24 4.81 4.21
CA ARG A 63 -6.29 5.97 3.30
C ARG A 63 -7.01 5.68 1.99
N LEU A 64 -6.85 4.48 1.44
CA LEU A 64 -7.61 4.05 0.28
C LEU A 64 -9.12 4.01 0.54
N LEU A 65 -9.52 3.53 1.72
CA LEU A 65 -10.92 3.49 2.11
C LEU A 65 -11.50 4.90 2.25
N GLU A 66 -10.76 5.80 2.89
CA GLU A 66 -11.14 7.21 3.03
C GLU A 66 -11.33 7.88 1.66
N ALA A 67 -10.37 7.71 0.74
CA ALA A 67 -10.46 8.24 -0.61
C ALA A 67 -11.66 7.67 -1.40
N ASP A 68 -11.93 6.37 -1.29
CA ASP A 68 -13.09 5.75 -1.94
C ASP A 68 -14.43 6.29 -1.41
N VAL A 69 -14.53 6.51 -0.09
CA VAL A 69 -15.71 7.12 0.54
C VAL A 69 -15.88 8.57 0.10
N ASP A 70 -14.82 9.36 0.10
CA ASP A 70 -14.88 10.78 -0.27
C ASP A 70 -15.33 10.99 -1.72
N ILE A 71 -14.89 10.11 -2.63
CA ILE A 71 -15.33 10.13 -4.03
C ILE A 71 -16.80 9.72 -4.12
N LYS A 72 -17.19 8.60 -3.49
CA LYS A 72 -18.57 8.06 -3.59
C LYS A 72 -19.61 8.95 -2.92
N THR A 73 -19.21 9.73 -1.92
CA THR A 73 -20.09 10.70 -1.23
C THR A 73 -20.07 12.08 -1.90
N GLY A 74 -19.19 12.30 -2.88
CA GLY A 74 -19.03 13.58 -3.54
C GLY A 74 -18.35 14.66 -2.68
N ARG A 75 -17.74 14.29 -1.55
CA ARG A 75 -16.94 15.24 -0.72
C ARG A 75 -15.82 15.85 -1.54
N TYR A 76 -15.13 15.03 -2.31
CA TYR A 76 -14.12 15.47 -3.27
C TYR A 76 -14.45 14.92 -4.65
N ASN A 77 -14.09 15.69 -5.67
CA ASN A 77 -14.00 15.09 -6.99
C ASN A 77 -12.86 14.06 -7.01
N ASP A 78 -12.96 13.21 -8.00
CA ASP A 78 -12.20 12.00 -8.15
C ASP A 78 -10.68 12.24 -8.35
N ARG A 79 -10.32 13.36 -8.98
CA ARG A 79 -8.93 13.81 -9.15
C ARG A 79 -8.33 14.31 -7.83
N ILE A 80 -9.03 15.18 -7.11
CA ILE A 80 -8.55 15.74 -5.83
C ILE A 80 -8.35 14.64 -4.80
N ALA A 81 -9.31 13.73 -4.66
CA ALA A 81 -9.19 12.60 -3.74
C ALA A 81 -7.97 11.72 -4.05
N LEU A 82 -7.68 11.50 -5.34
CA LEU A 82 -6.52 10.73 -5.76
C LEU A 82 -5.19 11.47 -5.50
N ASP A 83 -5.14 12.79 -5.74
CA ASP A 83 -3.95 13.60 -5.48
C ASP A 83 -3.62 13.62 -3.98
N LEU A 84 -4.64 13.76 -3.12
CA LEU A 84 -4.48 13.68 -1.67
C LEU A 84 -3.99 12.30 -1.22
N LEU A 85 -4.60 11.23 -1.73
CA LEU A 85 -4.18 9.86 -1.44
C LEU A 85 -2.71 9.64 -1.81
N ILE A 86 -2.28 10.04 -3.00
CA ILE A 86 -0.89 9.86 -3.45
C ILE A 86 0.06 10.64 -2.55
N ALA A 87 -0.28 11.89 -2.21
CA ALA A 87 0.52 12.69 -1.28
C ALA A 87 0.70 11.97 0.06
N GLU A 88 -0.37 11.41 0.64
CA GLU A 88 -0.29 10.70 1.91
C GLU A 88 0.49 9.37 1.83
N LEU A 89 0.34 8.59 0.76
CA LEU A 89 1.04 7.31 0.59
C LEU A 89 2.55 7.49 0.36
N CYS A 90 2.94 8.56 -0.32
CA CYS A 90 4.33 8.87 -0.65
C CYS A 90 5.02 9.69 0.44
N TYR A 91 4.27 10.48 1.22
CA TYR A 91 4.83 11.23 2.34
C TYR A 91 5.04 10.31 3.56
N SER A 92 6.23 9.72 3.65
CA SER A 92 6.69 9.09 4.87
C SER A 92 6.87 10.18 5.93
N LYS A 93 5.99 10.25 6.94
CA LYS A 93 6.36 10.92 8.19
C LYS A 93 7.62 10.23 8.70
N GLY A 94 8.79 10.85 8.49
CA GLY A 94 10.00 10.47 9.17
C GLY A 94 9.66 10.43 10.66
N THR A 95 10.01 9.33 11.31
CA THR A 95 9.89 9.13 12.76
C THR A 95 10.48 10.34 13.48
N HIS A 96 9.65 11.32 13.82
CA HIS A 96 10.00 12.29 14.83
C HIS A 96 9.89 11.54 16.16
N SER A 97 11.01 10.97 16.59
CA SER A 97 11.22 10.59 17.98
C SER A 97 10.98 11.82 18.83
N ASN A 98 9.82 11.88 19.46
CA ASN A 98 9.56 12.82 20.55
C ASN A 98 10.30 12.29 21.79
N ASN A 99 11.63 12.43 21.81
CA ASN A 99 12.38 12.39 23.07
C ASN A 99 12.16 13.76 23.72
N VAL A 100 11.05 13.89 24.44
CA VAL A 100 10.96 14.93 25.47
C VAL A 100 12.01 14.56 26.50
N VAL A 101 13.04 15.39 26.55
CA VAL A 101 14.12 15.37 27.53
C VAL A 101 13.49 15.61 28.90
N GLU A 102 13.16 14.53 29.61
CA GLU A 102 13.18 14.57 31.06
C GLU A 102 14.64 14.48 31.51
N ARG A 103 14.98 15.29 32.51
CA ARG A 103 16.27 15.46 33.18
C ARG A 103 17.20 16.47 32.50
N TYR A 104 17.05 17.73 32.90
CA TYR A 104 17.97 18.38 33.85
C TYR A 104 17.18 19.34 34.74
#